data_AF-A0A930FF49-F1
#
_entry.id   AF-A0A930FF49-F1
#
_cell.length_a   1.000
_cell.length_b   1.000
_cell.length_c   1.000
_cell.angle_alpha   90.00
_cell.angle_beta   90.00
_cell.angle_gamma   90.00
#
_symmetry.space_group_name_H-M   'P 1'
#
loop_
_entity.id
_entity.type
_entity.pdbx_description
1 polymer ?
#
loop_
_entity_poly.entity_id
_entity_poly.type
_entity_poly.pdbx_seq_one_letter_code
_entity_poly.pdbx_strand_id
1 'polypeptide(L)'
;MDFDELVFESLQRNPQKLIDLLMNSGFKVVAAKTDLTTKEMCEQANINYKSWLQSDVRNDPRIVAMRDTTSGRNHQYKSKDVDRIKEIWRESKRRKGA
;
A
#
# COMPACT_ATOMS: atom_id res chain seq x y z
N MET A 1 -27.82 18.57 6.12
CA MET A 1 -26.91 17.55 6.67
C MET A 1 -26.12 17.03 5.50
N ASP A 2 -24.82 17.28 5.51
CA ASP A 2 -23.91 16.88 4.44
C ASP A 2 -23.67 15.36 4.51
N PHE A 3 -23.41 14.71 3.37
CA PHE A 3 -23.11 13.27 3.34
C PHE A 3 -21.89 12.96 4.23
N ASP A 4 -20.89 13.83 4.17
CA ASP A 4 -19.68 13.72 4.99
C ASP A 4 -19.98 13.79 6.49
N GLU A 5 -20.92 14.65 6.89
CA GLU A 5 -21.35 14.84 8.27
C GLU A 5 -22.11 13.60 8.81
N LEU A 6 -22.98 13.02 7.99
CA LEU A 6 -23.72 11.79 8.31
C LEU A 6 -22.79 10.57 8.45
N VAL A 7 -21.75 10.49 7.60
CA VAL A 7 -20.72 9.46 7.68
C VAL A 7 -19.88 9.63 8.95
N PHE A 8 -19.49 10.86 9.29
CA PHE A 8 -18.73 11.15 10.50
C PHE A 8 -19.49 10.84 11.79
N GLU A 9 -20.78 11.19 11.87
CA GLU A 9 -21.60 10.84 13.04
C GLU A 9 -21.79 9.33 13.19
N SER A 10 -21.95 8.62 12.06
CA SER A 10 -22.05 7.16 12.03
C SER A 10 -20.74 6.50 12.48
N LEU A 11 -19.59 7.06 12.06
CA LEU A 11 -18.26 6.66 12.50
C LEU A 11 -18.05 6.82 14.01
N GLN A 12 -18.49 7.94 14.58
CA GLN A 12 -18.32 8.21 16.02
C GLN A 12 -19.18 7.31 16.92
N ARG A 13 -20.40 6.99 16.47
CA ARG A 13 -21.35 6.21 17.29
C ARG A 13 -21.13 4.72 17.23
N ASN A 14 -20.78 4.17 16.06
CA ASN A 14 -20.60 2.73 15.90
C ASN A 14 -19.71 2.40 14.70
N PRO A 15 -18.38 2.55 14.82
CA PRO A 15 -17.45 2.34 13.72
C PRO A 15 -17.53 0.90 13.16
N GLN A 16 -17.88 -0.08 13.98
CA GLN A 16 -18.03 -1.48 13.55
C GLN A 16 -19.18 -1.65 12.56
N LYS A 17 -20.34 -1.00 12.78
CA LYS A 17 -21.47 -1.09 11.86
C LYS A 17 -21.15 -0.53 10.47
N LEU A 18 -20.34 0.53 10.40
CA LEU A 18 -19.92 1.07 9.11
C LEU A 18 -18.98 0.10 8.38
N ILE A 19 -18.03 -0.49 9.11
CA ILE A 19 -17.12 -1.51 8.56
C ILE A 19 -17.93 -2.68 8.00
N ASP A 20 -18.89 -3.19 8.78
CA ASP A 20 -19.75 -4.30 8.36
C ASP A 20 -20.59 -3.93 7.13
N LEU A 21 -21.14 -2.70 7.07
CA LEU A 21 -21.93 -2.22 5.94
C LEU A 21 -21.09 -2.11 4.66
N LEU A 22 -19.87 -1.59 4.76
CA LEU A 22 -18.93 -1.50 3.65
C LEU A 22 -18.53 -2.91 3.16
N MET A 23 -18.19 -3.82 4.07
CA MET A 23 -17.88 -5.21 3.73
C MET A 23 -19.06 -5.91 3.03
N ASN A 24 -20.27 -5.75 3.55
CA ASN A 24 -21.49 -6.31 2.95
C ASN A 24 -21.84 -5.70 1.60
N SER A 25 -21.41 -4.46 1.35
CA SER A 25 -21.58 -3.76 0.06
C SER A 25 -20.47 -4.11 -0.95
N GLY A 26 -19.61 -5.08 -0.64
CA GLY A 26 -18.53 -5.52 -1.52
C GLY A 26 -17.25 -4.69 -1.43
N PHE A 27 -17.17 -3.72 -0.51
CA PHE A 27 -15.94 -2.98 -0.26
C PHE A 27 -15.03 -3.76 0.67
N LYS A 28 -13.76 -3.92 0.26
CA LYS A 28 -12.74 -4.50 1.13
C LYS A 28 -12.26 -3.45 2.12
N VAL A 29 -12.78 -3.47 3.34
CA VAL A 29 -12.26 -2.64 4.44
C VAL A 29 -10.98 -3.28 4.97
N VAL A 30 -9.83 -2.66 4.69
CA VAL A 30 -8.53 -3.10 5.21
C VAL A 30 -8.05 -2.02 6.17
N ALA A 31 -7.78 -2.39 7.42
CA ALA A 31 -7.03 -1.52 8.31
C ALA A 31 -5.73 -1.16 7.60
N ALA A 32 -5.46 0.14 7.41
CA ALA A 32 -4.25 0.60 6.75
C ALA A 32 -3.04 0.19 7.61
N LYS A 33 -2.49 -1.00 7.34
CA LYS A 33 -1.24 -1.42 7.96
C LYS A 33 -0.19 -0.38 7.60
N THR A 34 0.40 0.22 8.63
CA THR A 34 1.49 1.19 8.46
C THR A 34 2.73 0.52 7.90
N ASP A 35 2.96 -0.73 8.30
CA ASP A 35 4.12 -1.53 7.94
C ASP A 35 3.69 -2.67 7.02
N LEU A 36 4.34 -2.74 5.87
CA LEU A 36 4.03 -3.65 4.78
C LEU A 36 5.17 -4.63 4.55
N THR A 37 4.80 -5.88 4.35
CA THR A 37 5.70 -6.84 3.72
C THR A 37 5.95 -6.47 2.25
N THR A 38 7.02 -7.01 1.65
CA THR A 38 7.28 -6.80 0.21
C THR A 38 6.10 -7.25 -0.65
N LYS A 39 5.39 -8.31 -0.25
CA LYS A 39 4.21 -8.80 -0.96
C LYS A 39 3.05 -7.82 -0.86
N GLU A 40 2.72 -7.35 0.34
CA GLU A 40 1.65 -6.36 0.56
C GLU A 40 1.95 -5.03 -0.14
N MET A 41 3.21 -4.57 -0.12
CA MET A 41 3.63 -3.39 -0.88
C MET A 41 3.40 -3.58 -2.38
N CYS A 42 3.78 -4.73 -2.95
CA CYS A 42 3.56 -5.02 -4.37
C CYS A 42 2.07 -5.06 -4.71
N GLU A 43 1.24 -5.65 -3.86
CA GLU A 43 -0.22 -5.68 -4.03
C GLU A 43 -0.81 -4.27 -4.04
N GLN A 44 -0.42 -3.40 -3.10
CA GLN A 44 -0.90 -2.02 -3.05
C GLN A 44 -0.38 -1.17 -4.23
N ALA A 45 0.87 -1.38 -4.64
CA ALA A 45 1.46 -0.67 -5.78
C ALA A 45 0.91 -1.15 -7.14
N ASN A 46 0.11 -2.23 -7.16
CA ASN A 46 -0.30 -2.95 -8.37
C ASN A 46 0.90 -3.42 -9.20
N ILE A 47 1.86 -4.06 -8.54
CA ILE A 47 3.08 -4.62 -9.13
C ILE A 47 3.06 -6.15 -8.96
N ASN A 48 3.42 -6.89 -10.01
CA ASN A 48 3.59 -8.33 -9.88
C ASN A 48 4.77 -8.67 -8.95
N TYR A 49 4.48 -9.38 -7.85
CA TYR A 49 5.48 -9.72 -6.83
C TYR A 49 6.69 -10.50 -7.39
N LYS A 50 6.48 -11.46 -8.29
CA LYS A 50 7.59 -12.23 -8.89
C LYS A 50 8.47 -11.33 -9.77
N SER A 51 7.85 -10.47 -10.58
CA SER A 51 8.58 -9.50 -11.40
C SER A 51 9.35 -8.48 -10.55
N TRP A 52 8.82 -8.09 -9.39
CA TRP A 52 9.53 -7.24 -8.44
C TRP A 52 10.80 -7.91 -7.91
N LEU A 53 10.69 -9.16 -7.43
CA LEU A 53 11.81 -9.91 -6.88
C LEU A 53 12.96 -10.10 -7.89
N GLN A 54 12.65 -10.23 -9.18
CA GLN A 54 13.62 -10.41 -10.26
C GLN A 54 14.17 -9.10 -10.82
N SER A 55 13.67 -7.94 -10.38
CA SER A 55 14.01 -6.65 -10.96
C SER A 55 15.11 -5.93 -10.18
N ASP A 56 16.07 -5.35 -10.90
CA ASP A 56 17.17 -4.54 -10.32
C ASP A 56 16.68 -3.30 -9.59
N VAL A 57 15.47 -2.82 -9.90
CA VAL A 57 14.84 -1.67 -9.24
C VAL A 57 14.68 -1.87 -7.73
N ARG A 58 14.63 -3.14 -7.27
CA ARG A 58 14.64 -3.47 -5.85
C ARG A 58 15.94 -3.03 -5.17
N ASN A 59 17.00 -2.79 -5.92
CA ASN A 59 18.30 -2.32 -5.42
C ASN A 59 18.55 -0.84 -5.77
N ASP A 60 17.56 -0.13 -6.36
CA ASP A 60 17.65 1.31 -6.57
C ASP A 60 17.87 2.02 -5.21
N PRO A 61 18.87 2.90 -5.07
CA PRO A 61 19.16 3.56 -3.80
C PRO A 61 17.94 4.24 -3.17
N ARG A 62 17.01 4.76 -4.00
CA ARG A 62 15.76 5.38 -3.54
C ARG A 62 14.83 4.36 -2.89
N ILE A 63 14.75 3.15 -3.44
CA ILE A 63 13.96 2.04 -2.86
C ILE A 63 14.62 1.53 -1.58
N VAL A 64 15.95 1.39 -1.58
CA VAL A 64 16.69 0.92 -0.40
C VAL A 64 16.55 1.88 0.77
N ALA A 65 16.57 3.19 0.55
CA ALA A 65 16.36 4.20 1.59
C ALA A 65 14.97 4.13 2.24
N MET A 66 13.95 3.65 1.51
CA MET A 66 12.59 3.47 2.02
C MET A 66 12.39 2.12 2.74
N ARG A 67 13.42 1.27 2.80
CA ARG A 67 13.32 -0.02 3.49
C ARG A 67 13.51 0.14 4.99
N ASP A 68 12.60 -0.44 5.77
CA ASP A 68 12.82 -0.67 7.19
C ASP A 68 13.82 -1.82 7.35
N THR A 69 15.04 -1.48 7.76
CA THR A 69 16.14 -2.43 8.01
C THR A 69 16.15 -2.95 9.46
N THR A 70 15.32 -2.37 10.32
CA THR A 70 15.29 -2.58 11.77
C THR A 70 14.29 -3.67 12.15
N SER A 71 13.14 -3.68 11.47
CA SER A 71 12.03 -4.60 11.73
C SER A 71 12.23 -5.91 10.96
N GLY A 72 13.09 -6.78 11.48
CA GLY A 72 13.48 -8.10 10.95
C GLY A 72 12.71 -8.64 9.73
N ARG A 73 13.40 -8.67 8.58
CA ARG A 73 13.16 -9.38 7.27
C ARG A 73 11.79 -9.33 6.61
N ASN A 74 10.67 -9.26 7.33
CA ASN A 74 9.33 -9.45 6.79
C ASN A 74 8.63 -8.14 6.46
N HIS A 75 8.69 -7.13 7.33
CA HIS A 75 8.01 -5.83 7.12
C HIS A 75 9.03 -4.78 6.68
N GLN A 76 9.18 -4.63 5.37
CA GLN A 76 10.27 -3.86 4.78
C GLN A 76 9.83 -2.46 4.35
N TYR A 77 8.54 -2.14 4.23
CA TYR A 77 8.10 -0.86 3.66
C TYR A 77 7.04 -0.20 4.51
N LYS A 78 6.95 1.13 4.46
CA LYS A 78 5.82 1.85 5.04
C LYS A 78 4.76 2.11 3.98
N SER A 79 3.48 2.08 4.37
CA SER A 79 2.36 2.32 3.45
C SER A 79 2.42 3.69 2.76
N LYS A 80 2.89 4.72 3.47
CA LYS A 80 3.10 6.07 2.93
C LYS A 80 4.08 6.14 1.74
N ASP A 81 4.96 5.15 1.60
CA ASP A 81 6.01 5.15 0.58
C ASP A 81 5.60 4.40 -0.71
N VAL A 82 4.43 3.74 -0.71
CA VAL A 82 3.95 2.88 -1.81
C VAL A 82 3.84 3.64 -3.13
N ASP A 83 3.29 4.86 -3.12
CA ASP A 83 3.13 5.66 -4.34
C ASP A 83 4.49 6.04 -4.95
N ARG A 84 5.46 6.37 -4.11
CA ARG A 84 6.82 6.69 -4.55
C ARG A 84 7.51 5.46 -5.14
N ILE A 85 7.35 4.30 -4.51
CA ILE A 85 7.87 3.02 -5.03
C ILE A 85 7.27 2.70 -6.41
N LYS A 86 5.96 2.91 -6.57
CA LYS A 86 5.24 2.71 -7.83
C LYS A 86 5.74 3.60 -8.97
N GLU A 87 6.08 4.85 -8.66
CA GLU A 87 6.67 5.79 -9.62
C GLU A 87 8.05 5.31 -10.09
N ILE A 88 8.94 4.97 -9.14
CA ILE A 88 10.29 4.45 -9.43
C ILE A 88 10.20 3.16 -10.28
N TRP A 89 9.25 2.28 -9.98
CA TRP A 89 8.97 1.09 -10.79
C TRP A 89 8.61 1.45 -12.24
N ARG A 90 7.70 2.40 -12.44
CA ARG A 90 7.28 2.85 -13.79
C ARG A 90 8.42 3.49 -14.56
N GLU A 91 9.25 4.30 -13.92
CA GLU A 91 10.47 4.85 -14.51
C GLU A 91 11.41 3.74 -15.01
N SER A 92 11.65 2.73 -14.17
CA SER A 92 12.52 1.60 -14.51
C SER A 92 12.01 0.84 -15.74
N LYS A 93 10.68 0.65 -15.86
CA LYS A 93 10.09 -0.01 -17.03
C LYS A 93 10.15 0.83 -18.30
N ARG A 94 10.01 2.16 -18.21
CA ARG A 94 10.19 3.05 -19.37
C ARG A 94 11.63 3.02 -19.89
N ARG A 95 12.62 3.01 -19.00
CA ARG A 95 14.04 2.94 -19.39
C ARG A 95 14.43 1.62 -20.03
N LYS A 96 13.78 0.50 -19.68
CA LYS A 96 14.03 -0.82 -20.30
C LYS A 96 13.33 -0.99 -21.66
N GLY A 97 12.38 -0.12 -22.01
CA GLY A 97 11.64 -0.15 -23.27
C GLY A 97 12.09 0.90 -24.29
N ALA A 98 13.12 1.69 -23.97
CA ALA A 98 13.83 2.60 -24.86
C ALA A 98 15.19 1.99 -25.21
#